data_AF-A0A0C2M4Y4-F1
#
_entry.id   AF-A0A0C2M4Y4-F1
#
_cell.length_a   1.000
_cell.length_b   1.000
_cell.length_c   1.000
_cell.angle_alpha   90.00
_cell.angle_beta   90.00
_cell.angle_gamma   90.00
#
_symmetry.space_group_name_H-M   'P 1'
#
loop_
_entity.id
_entity.type
_entity.pdbx_description
1 polymer ?
#
loop_
_entity_poly.entity_id
_entity_poly.type
_entity_poly.pdbx_seq_one_letter_code
_entity_poly.pdbx_strand_id
1 'polypeptide(L)'
;MDSSTVYLKIDDIMPESRSSKPIIIVLGMAGSGKTTFVAGLCKYLESIQKKAKTINLDPAVIHTGYTPDIDIRESVKYKDVMRYYKLGPNGAIMTSLNMYCTQLSSLIDKIKNPASDHE
;
A
#
# COMPACT_ATOMS: atom_id res chain seq x y z
N MET A 1 -50.69 26.75 12.05
CA MET A 1 -49.59 26.22 12.88
C MET A 1 -50.05 24.86 13.33
N ASP A 2 -49.86 23.82 12.54
CA ASP A 2 -48.64 23.02 12.60
C ASP A 2 -48.29 22.47 11.22
N SER A 3 -47.03 22.63 10.82
CA SER A 3 -46.46 22.19 9.55
C SER A 3 -45.23 21.36 9.89
N SER A 4 -45.48 20.19 10.45
CA SER A 4 -44.47 19.17 10.74
C SER A 4 -44.19 18.35 9.46
N THR A 5 -43.75 19.04 8.41
CA THR A 5 -43.09 18.39 7.27
C THR A 5 -41.68 18.03 7.71
N VAL A 6 -41.46 16.75 8.01
CA VAL A 6 -40.13 16.18 8.23
C VAL A 6 -39.37 16.30 6.90
N TYR A 7 -38.53 17.32 6.77
CA TYR A 7 -37.49 17.34 5.75
C TYR A 7 -36.50 16.25 6.14
N LEU A 8 -36.68 15.05 5.59
CA LEU A 8 -35.58 14.08 5.49
C LEU A 8 -34.44 14.84 4.81
N LYS A 9 -33.35 15.12 5.55
CA LYS A 9 -32.18 15.73 4.95
C LYS A 9 -31.75 14.80 3.83
N ILE A 10 -31.49 15.36 2.64
CA ILE A 10 -30.92 14.61 1.52
C ILE A 10 -29.60 13.93 1.95
N ASP A 11 -28.94 14.47 2.98
CA ASP A 11 -27.78 13.89 3.66
C ASP A 11 -28.06 12.51 4.31
N ASP A 12 -29.29 12.21 4.72
CA ASP A 12 -29.68 10.92 5.32
C ASP A 12 -29.96 9.83 4.27
N ILE A 13 -30.19 10.22 3.00
CA ILE A 13 -30.54 9.33 1.88
C ILE A 13 -29.31 8.99 1.02
N MET A 14 -28.26 9.79 1.09
CA MET A 14 -26.98 9.47 0.45
C MET A 14 -26.10 8.74 1.45
N PRO A 15 -25.80 7.44 1.27
CA PRO A 15 -24.74 6.81 2.07
C PRO A 15 -23.49 7.67 1.88
N GLU A 16 -22.89 8.11 3.01
CA GLU A 16 -21.65 8.88 3.04
C GLU A 16 -20.79 8.49 1.85
N SER A 17 -20.46 9.46 0.99
CA SER A 17 -19.58 9.22 -0.14
C SER A 17 -18.35 8.48 0.39
N ARG A 18 -18.26 7.17 0.11
CA ARG A 18 -17.06 6.40 0.43
C ARG A 18 -15.96 7.14 -0.31
N SER A 19 -15.16 7.91 0.42
CA SER A 19 -13.90 8.45 -0.06
C SER A 19 -12.95 7.26 -0.19
N SER A 20 -13.27 6.34 -1.10
CA SER A 20 -12.39 5.24 -1.44
C SER A 20 -11.32 5.84 -2.33
N LYS A 21 -10.26 6.35 -1.69
CA LYS A 21 -9.02 6.65 -2.40
C LYS A 21 -8.69 5.41 -3.26
N PRO A 22 -8.47 5.58 -4.57
CA PRO A 22 -8.25 4.43 -5.45
C PRO A 22 -6.96 3.71 -5.04
N ILE A 23 -7.01 2.38 -5.03
CA ILE A 23 -5.85 1.52 -4.79
C ILE A 23 -5.33 1.04 -6.15
N ILE A 24 -4.06 1.29 -6.42
CA ILE A 24 -3.40 0.86 -7.65
C ILE A 24 -2.41 -0.25 -7.29
N ILE A 25 -2.63 -1.44 -7.84
CA ILE A 25 -1.72 -2.58 -7.68
C ILE A 25 -0.99 -2.77 -9.01
N VAL A 26 0.34 -2.64 -8.98
CA VAL A 26 1.18 -2.74 -10.17
C VAL A 26 1.73 -4.16 -10.29
N LEU A 27 1.30 -4.88 -11.32
CA LEU A 27 1.69 -6.27 -11.62
C LEU A 27 2.39 -6.35 -12.98
N GLY A 28 3.18 -7.40 -13.19
CA GLY A 28 3.95 -7.59 -14.42
C GLY A 28 5.21 -8.45 -14.23
N MET A 29 5.78 -8.91 -15.35
CA MET A 29 6.96 -9.77 -15.37
C MET A 29 8.19 -9.10 -14.73
N ALA A 30 9.19 -9.90 -14.34
CA ALA A 30 10.49 -9.37 -13.94
C ALA A 30 11.08 -8.52 -15.08
N GLY A 31 11.65 -7.35 -14.75
CA GLY A 31 12.22 -6.44 -15.74
C GLY A 31 11.20 -5.57 -16.51
N SER A 32 9.88 -5.74 -16.31
CA SER A 32 8.86 -4.93 -17.02
C SER A 32 8.76 -3.46 -16.55
N GLY A 33 9.63 -3.02 -15.65
CA GLY A 33 9.67 -1.63 -15.18
C GLY A 33 8.66 -1.26 -14.09
N LYS A 34 8.08 -2.22 -13.37
CA LYS A 34 7.07 -1.94 -12.30
C LYS A 34 7.54 -0.90 -11.28
N THR A 35 8.73 -1.09 -10.70
CA THR A 35 9.31 -0.18 -9.70
C THR A 35 9.55 1.20 -10.29
N THR A 36 10.06 1.27 -11.52
CA THR A 36 10.26 2.52 -12.27
C THR A 36 8.95 3.25 -12.53
N PHE A 37 7.89 2.51 -12.89
CA PHE A 37 6.55 3.06 -13.09
C PHE A 37 6.01 3.66 -11.79
N VAL A 38 6.10 2.94 -10.67
CA VAL A 38 5.67 3.46 -9.36
C VAL A 38 6.45 4.72 -8.98
N ALA A 39 7.78 4.70 -9.13
CA ALA A 39 8.62 5.87 -8.85
C ALA A 39 8.24 7.09 -9.70
N GLY A 40 7.97 6.89 -11.00
CA GLY A 40 7.51 7.94 -11.90
C GLY A 40 6.12 8.47 -11.55
N LEU A 41 5.20 7.57 -11.17
CA LEU A 41 3.85 7.92 -10.74
C LEU A 41 3.88 8.75 -9.45
N CYS A 42 4.69 8.37 -8.46
CA CYS A 42 4.88 9.14 -7.23
C CYS A 42 5.38 10.56 -7.52
N LYS A 43 6.44 10.69 -8.32
CA LYS A 43 6.97 12.00 -8.74
C LYS A 43 5.94 12.85 -9.47
N TYR A 44 5.14 12.23 -10.35
CA TYR A 44 4.08 12.93 -11.05
C TYR A 44 2.99 13.43 -10.07
N LEU A 45 2.55 12.59 -9.13
CA LEU A 45 1.56 12.98 -8.13
C LEU A 45 2.05 14.12 -7.23
N GLU A 46 3.32 14.07 -6.81
CA GLU A 46 3.96 15.17 -6.08
C GLU A 46 3.96 16.48 -6.89
N SER A 47 4.22 16.41 -8.20
CA SER A 47 4.22 17.60 -9.08
C SER A 47 2.86 18.30 -9.19
N ILE A 48 1.77 17.56 -9.00
CA ILE A 48 0.40 18.09 -8.97
C ILE A 48 -0.14 18.28 -7.54
N GLN A 49 0.76 18.31 -6.55
CA GLN A 49 0.44 18.46 -5.12
C GLN A 49 -0.53 17.41 -4.56
N LYS A 50 -0.56 16.21 -5.15
CA LYS A 50 -1.34 15.08 -4.63
C LYS A 50 -0.41 14.12 -3.88
N LYS A 51 -0.81 13.77 -2.65
CA LYS A 51 -0.12 12.74 -1.87
C LYS A 51 -0.74 11.38 -2.14
N ALA A 52 0.10 10.36 -2.35
CA ALA A 52 -0.29 8.96 -2.39
C ALA A 52 0.48 8.18 -1.33
N LYS A 53 -0.19 7.24 -0.67
CA LYS A 53 0.47 6.29 0.23
C LYS A 53 1.07 5.17 -0.63
N THR A 54 2.33 4.90 -0.44
CA THR A 54 3.16 4.01 -1.25
C THR A 54 3.54 2.78 -0.44
N ILE A 55 3.41 1.62 -1.07
CA ILE A 55 3.65 0.34 -0.40
C ILE A 55 4.59 -0.48 -1.29
N ASN A 56 5.76 -0.85 -0.76
CA ASN A 56 6.65 -1.79 -1.40
C ASN A 56 6.40 -3.21 -0.89
N LEU A 57 6.01 -4.12 -1.79
CA LEU A 57 5.79 -5.54 -1.50
C LEU A 57 6.88 -6.45 -2.10
N ASP A 58 7.89 -5.90 -2.77
CA ASP A 58 8.98 -6.68 -3.33
C ASP A 58 10.13 -6.81 -2.30
N PRO A 59 10.41 -8.01 -1.77
CA PRO A 59 11.48 -8.22 -0.80
C PRO A 59 12.88 -8.21 -1.45
N ALA A 60 12.98 -8.42 -2.76
CA ALA A 60 14.25 -8.55 -3.48
C ALA A 60 14.72 -7.22 -4.11
N VAL A 61 13.92 -6.16 -4.07
CA VAL A 61 14.29 -4.85 -4.63
C VAL A 61 15.41 -4.20 -3.82
N ILE A 62 16.49 -3.80 -4.50
CA ILE A 62 17.63 -3.13 -3.86
C ILE A 62 17.36 -1.62 -3.74
N HIS A 63 16.91 -0.99 -4.83
CA HIS A 63 16.62 0.44 -4.88
C HIS A 63 15.25 0.68 -5.51
N THR A 64 14.36 1.35 -4.78
CA THR A 64 12.98 1.64 -5.19
C THR A 64 12.88 2.93 -6.01
N GLY A 65 13.80 3.88 -5.83
CA GLY A 65 13.74 5.19 -6.50
C GLY A 65 12.64 6.13 -5.98
N TYR A 66 11.97 5.74 -4.89
CA TYR A 66 11.03 6.51 -4.07
C TYR A 66 11.10 6.02 -2.62
N THR A 67 10.59 6.80 -1.67
CA THR A 67 10.52 6.42 -0.26
C THR A 67 9.17 5.76 0.02
N PRO A 68 9.09 4.42 0.14
CA PRO A 68 7.84 3.74 0.49
C PRO A 68 7.38 4.10 1.90
N ASP A 69 6.09 4.38 2.09
CA ASP A 69 5.49 4.58 3.43
C ASP A 69 5.39 3.26 4.20
N ILE A 70 5.22 2.14 3.49
CA ILE A 70 5.24 0.80 4.06
C ILE A 70 6.12 -0.09 3.19
N ASP A 71 7.12 -0.73 3.80
CA ASP A 71 8.08 -1.57 3.08
C ASP A 71 8.22 -2.96 3.72
N ILE A 72 7.95 -4.01 2.93
CA ILE A 72 8.14 -5.40 3.35
C ILE A 72 9.56 -5.69 3.84
N ARG A 73 10.57 -4.95 3.37
CA ARG A 73 11.99 -5.12 3.73
C ARG A 73 12.28 -4.73 5.19
N GLU A 74 11.37 -4.02 5.85
CA GLU A 74 11.45 -3.73 7.28
C GLU A 74 11.07 -4.95 8.12
N SER A 75 10.00 -5.65 7.73
CA SER A 75 9.52 -6.85 8.42
C SER A 75 10.33 -8.10 8.07
N VAL A 76 10.79 -8.25 6.83
CA VAL A 76 11.45 -9.47 6.34
C VAL A 76 12.73 -9.16 5.57
N LYS A 77 13.85 -9.69 6.05
CA LYS A 77 15.15 -9.55 5.40
C LYS A 77 15.38 -10.68 4.40
N TYR A 78 15.16 -10.40 3.12
CA TYR A 78 15.32 -11.35 2.01
C TYR A 78 16.65 -12.12 2.03
N LYS A 79 17.78 -11.42 2.26
CA LYS A 79 19.11 -12.05 2.31
C LYS A 79 19.25 -13.06 3.47
N ASP A 80 18.60 -12.77 4.59
CA ASP A 80 18.63 -13.65 5.75
C ASP A 80 17.74 -14.87 5.50
N VAL A 81 16.56 -14.68 4.91
CA VAL A 81 15.67 -15.77 4.49
C VAL A 81 16.40 -16.75 3.55
N MET A 82 17.14 -16.23 2.56
CA MET A 82 17.97 -17.07 1.68
C MET A 82 19.00 -17.89 2.46
N ARG A 83 19.70 -17.28 3.42
CA ARG A 83 20.76 -17.92 4.21
C ARG A 83 20.22 -18.95 5.20
N TYR A 84 19.24 -18.58 6.01
CA TYR A 84 18.70 -19.43 7.08
C TYR A 84 17.95 -20.64 6.53
N TYR A 85 17.13 -20.45 5.49
CA TYR A 85 16.34 -21.53 4.91
C TYR A 85 17.06 -22.22 3.74
N LYS A 86 18.29 -21.81 3.40
CA LYS A 86 19.10 -22.33 2.28
C LYS A 86 18.31 -22.35 0.96
N LEU A 87 17.59 -21.28 0.69
CA LEU A 87 16.72 -21.15 -0.48
C LEU A 87 17.43 -20.44 -1.63
N GLY A 88 17.12 -20.86 -2.86
CA GLY A 88 17.41 -20.06 -4.04
C GLY A 88 16.57 -18.78 -4.09
N PRO A 89 16.86 -17.85 -5.03
CA PRO A 89 16.23 -16.53 -5.09
C PRO A 89 14.69 -16.58 -5.12
N ASN A 90 14.13 -17.44 -5.96
CA ASN A 90 12.67 -17.58 -6.10
C ASN A 90 12.02 -18.16 -4.85
N GLY A 91 12.68 -19.14 -4.21
CA GLY A 91 12.19 -19.73 -2.96
C GLY A 91 12.17 -18.71 -1.83
N ALA A 92 13.23 -17.91 -1.71
CA ALA A 92 13.30 -16.87 -0.70
C ALA A 92 12.27 -15.74 -0.92
N ILE A 93 11.93 -15.39 -2.16
CA ILE A 93 10.82 -14.46 -2.46
C ILE A 93 9.50 -15.01 -1.90
N MET A 94 9.15 -16.25 -2.25
CA MET A 94 7.90 -16.88 -1.78
C MET A 94 7.85 -16.99 -0.26
N THR A 95 8.93 -17.45 0.37
CA THR A 95 9.01 -17.56 1.83
C THR A 95 8.90 -16.20 2.50
N SER A 96 9.52 -15.16 1.93
CA SER A 96 9.43 -13.80 2.48
C SER A 96 8.01 -13.24 2.40
N LEU A 97 7.33 -13.45 1.28
CA LEU A 97 5.92 -13.09 1.11
C LEU A 97 5.03 -13.86 2.09
N ASN A 98 5.27 -15.15 2.28
CA ASN A 98 4.51 -15.97 3.22
C ASN A 98 4.68 -15.51 4.67
N MET A 99 5.90 -15.18 5.08
CA MET A 99 6.15 -14.58 6.41
C MET A 99 5.40 -13.26 6.56
N TYR A 100 5.39 -12.42 5.52
CA TYR A 100 4.69 -11.14 5.56
C TYR A 100 3.16 -11.28 5.59
N CYS A 101 2.60 -12.32 4.96
CA CYS A 101 1.16 -12.62 5.03
C CYS A 101 0.65 -12.79 6.46
N THR A 102 1.49 -13.20 7.42
CA THR A 102 1.10 -13.28 8.85
C THR A 102 0.81 -11.92 9.47
N GLN A 103 1.34 -10.83 8.90
CA GLN A 103 1.16 -9.45 9.37
C GLN A 103 0.18 -8.65 8.51
N LEU A 104 -0.53 -9.31 7.59
CA LEU A 104 -1.36 -8.64 6.58
C LEU A 104 -2.53 -7.87 7.22
N SER A 105 -3.04 -8.33 8.37
CA SER A 105 -4.03 -7.59 9.16
C SER A 105 -3.49 -6.22 9.62
N SER A 106 -2.26 -6.18 10.14
CA SER A 106 -1.61 -4.93 10.54
C SER A 106 -1.37 -3.99 9.35
N LEU A 107 -1.02 -4.54 8.18
CA LEU A 107 -0.92 -3.76 6.95
C LEU A 107 -2.26 -3.12 6.57
N ILE A 108 -3.36 -3.89 6.62
CA ILE A 108 -4.70 -3.38 6.32
C ILE A 108 -5.07 -2.24 7.29
N ASP A 109 -4.74 -2.39 8.57
CA ASP A 109 -5.01 -1.36 9.57
C ASP A 109 -4.20 -0.08 9.29
N LYS A 110 -2.92 -0.21 8.91
CA LYS A 110 -2.08 0.92 8.47
C LYS A 110 -2.60 1.60 7.20
N ILE A 111 -3.30 0.88 6.33
CA ILE A 111 -3.95 1.44 5.13
C ILE A 111 -5.24 2.19 5.51
N LYS A 112 -6.02 1.64 6.45
CA LYS A 112 -7.30 2.21 6.90
C LYS A 112 -7.14 3.44 7.79
N ASN A 113 -6.11 3.47 8.64
CA ASN A 113 -5.84 4.56 9.57
C ASN A 113 -4.63 5.40 9.10
N PRO A 114 -4.83 6.41 8.25
CA PRO A 114 -3.75 7.28 7.78
C PRO A 114 -3.25 8.29 8.85
N ALA A 115 -3.80 8.29 10.07
CA ALA A 115 -3.61 9.35 11.06
C ALA A 115 -2.49 9.09 12.10
N SER A 116 -1.79 7.95 12.06
CA SER A 116 -0.80 7.59 13.09
C SER A 116 0.67 7.87 12.73
N ASP A 117 0.96 8.39 11.54
CA ASP A 117 2.35 8.51 11.03
C ASP A 117 2.87 9.97 11.02
N HIS A 118 2.27 10.84 11.83
CA HIS A 118 2.76 12.20 12.10
C HIS A 118 2.95 12.42 13.60
N GLU A 119 4.06 11.90 14.13
CA GLU A 119 4.75 12.45 15.31
C GLU A 119 6.26 12.29 15.16
#